data_AF-A0A455X1P4-F1
#
_entry.id   AF-A0A455X1P4-F1
#
_cell.length_a   1.000
_cell.length_b   1.000
_cell.length_c   1.000
_cell.angle_alpha   90.00
_cell.angle_beta   90.00
_cell.angle_gamma   90.00
#
_symmetry.space_group_name_H-M   'P 1'
#
loop_
_entity.id
_entity.type
_entity.pdbx_description
1 polymer ?
#
loop_
_entity_poly.entity_id
_entity_poly.type
_entity_poly.pdbx_seq_one_letter_code
_entity_poly.pdbx_strand_id
1 'polypeptide(L)'
;MLSSTSKVAITSRLESAQLARLQNTGFHEDSVGASRVPNAQNAALHEKYKIELRRGMAKPSVSDAQLSQIVDSLYRENAAIGSGSTADAVRFERHTGQTVGGRQHIQKAEDSIRSLERWKRNNPNASAQDKAATEQILLDLNDAIGK
;
A
#
# COMPACT_ATOMS: atom_id res chain seq x y z
N MET A 1 -38.82 54.76 6.76
CA MET A 1 -38.26 54.04 7.93
C MET A 1 -37.42 52.90 7.36
N LEU A 2 -36.10 53.09 7.24
CA LEU A 2 -35.04 52.46 8.07
C LEU A 2 -35.07 50.91 7.93
N SER A 3 -34.03 50.14 7.60
CA SER A 3 -32.57 50.31 7.56
C SER A 3 -32.00 48.96 7.04
N SER A 4 -31.07 48.94 6.07
CA SER A 4 -29.66 48.50 6.22
C SER A 4 -29.30 47.02 5.95
N THR A 5 -28.37 46.88 4.99
CA THR A 5 -27.15 46.02 4.95
C THR A 5 -27.21 44.49 4.99
N SER A 6 -26.58 43.93 3.95
CA SER A 6 -25.34 43.11 4.00
C SER A 6 -25.40 41.62 3.65
N LYS A 7 -24.52 41.30 2.69
CA LYS A 7 -23.54 40.19 2.65
C LYS A 7 -23.95 38.81 2.08
N VAL A 8 -23.21 38.49 1.00
CA VAL A 8 -22.44 37.25 0.75
C VAL A 8 -23.08 36.16 -0.14
N ALA A 9 -22.66 36.22 -1.40
CA ALA A 9 -22.13 35.15 -2.27
C ALA A 9 -22.65 33.71 -2.13
N ILE A 10 -23.27 33.21 -3.21
CA ILE A 10 -22.92 31.90 -3.81
C ILE A 10 -23.07 32.04 -5.34
N THR A 11 -21.96 32.34 -6.03
CA THR A 11 -21.87 32.31 -7.49
C THR A 11 -21.82 30.86 -7.99
N SER A 12 -22.85 30.46 -8.72
CA SER A 12 -22.95 29.20 -9.46
C SER A 12 -22.66 29.46 -10.94
N ARG A 13 -21.53 28.95 -11.45
CA ARG A 13 -21.27 28.41 -12.80
C ARG A 13 -19.78 28.46 -13.13
N LEU A 14 -19.39 27.62 -14.10
CA LEU A 14 -18.05 27.36 -14.68
C LEU A 14 -17.43 26.10 -14.01
N GLU A 15 -17.13 24.99 -14.67
CA GLU A 15 -16.82 24.77 -16.09
C GLU A 15 -16.98 23.29 -16.48
N SER A 16 -17.77 23.06 -17.51
CA SER A 16 -18.00 21.80 -18.22
C SER A 16 -16.84 21.44 -19.16
N ALA A 17 -15.59 21.47 -18.67
CA ALA A 17 -14.40 21.43 -19.51
C ALA A 17 -13.36 20.35 -19.14
N GLN A 18 -13.79 19.19 -18.62
CA GLN A 18 -12.86 18.05 -18.40
C GLN A 18 -13.30 16.70 -18.99
N LEU A 19 -14.36 16.63 -19.78
CA LEU A 19 -14.81 15.37 -20.41
C LEU A 19 -14.65 15.32 -21.94
N ALA A 20 -13.74 16.11 -22.52
CA ALA A 20 -13.47 16.11 -23.97
C ALA A 20 -11.97 16.09 -24.33
N ARG A 21 -11.16 15.27 -23.62
CA ARG A 21 -9.75 15.00 -23.99
C ARG A 21 -9.43 13.50 -24.01
N LEU A 22 -10.33 12.70 -24.57
CA LEU A 22 -10.09 11.27 -24.80
C LEU A 22 -10.31 10.80 -26.24
N GLN A 23 -10.38 11.71 -27.21
CA GLN A 23 -10.40 11.36 -28.62
C GLN A 23 -9.60 12.40 -29.38
N ASN A 24 -8.40 12.02 -29.84
CA ASN A 24 -7.73 12.51 -31.05
C ASN A 24 -6.20 12.56 -30.89
N THR A 25 -5.53 11.42 -31.01
CA THR A 25 -4.25 11.32 -31.71
C THR A 25 -4.24 9.97 -32.42
N GLY A 26 -4.44 10.00 -33.74
CA GLY A 26 -4.52 8.81 -34.58
C GLY A 26 -3.23 7.99 -34.57
N PHE A 27 -3.41 6.68 -34.57
CA PHE A 27 -2.40 5.74 -35.04
C PHE A 27 -2.28 5.90 -36.56
N HIS A 28 -1.21 6.57 -37.01
CA HIS A 28 -0.62 6.29 -38.31
C HIS A 28 0.64 5.48 -38.00
N GLU A 29 0.53 4.16 -38.19
CA GLU A 29 1.67 3.27 -38.20
C GLU A 29 2.42 3.49 -39.51
N ASP A 30 3.49 4.29 -39.45
CA ASP A 30 4.55 4.21 -40.43
C ASP A 30 5.89 3.98 -39.72
N SER A 31 6.65 3.10 -40.35
CA SER A 31 7.77 2.31 -39.86
C SER A 31 8.96 3.07 -39.27
N VAL A 32 9.74 2.30 -38.49
CA VAL A 32 11.17 2.40 -38.15
C VAL A 32 11.49 2.93 -36.74
N GLY A 33 12.00 2.01 -35.90
CA GLY A 33 12.82 2.33 -34.73
C GLY A 33 12.17 2.02 -33.40
N ALA A 34 12.34 0.79 -32.92
CA ALA A 34 11.98 0.37 -31.57
C ALA A 34 12.70 1.24 -30.52
N SER A 35 12.03 2.29 -30.05
CA SER A 35 12.52 3.15 -28.99
C SER A 35 12.31 2.42 -27.66
N ARG A 36 13.43 1.96 -27.10
CA ARG A 36 13.54 1.22 -25.83
C ARG A 36 13.36 2.17 -24.64
N VAL A 37 12.33 3.03 -24.67
CA VAL A 37 11.97 3.91 -23.56
C VAL A 37 10.99 3.12 -22.69
N PRO A 38 11.34 2.79 -21.43
CA PRO A 38 10.33 2.35 -20.48
C PRO A 38 9.33 3.50 -20.33
N ASN A 39 8.14 3.36 -20.90
CA ASN A 39 7.05 4.31 -20.70
C ASN A 39 6.82 4.43 -19.17
N ALA A 40 6.85 5.65 -18.63
CA ALA A 40 6.61 5.90 -17.20
C ALA A 40 5.29 5.30 -16.69
N GLN A 41 4.28 5.18 -17.56
CA GLN A 41 3.02 4.49 -17.25
C GLN A 41 3.24 2.99 -16.96
N ASN A 42 4.11 2.33 -17.72
CA ASN A 42 4.44 0.91 -17.49
C ASN A 42 5.15 0.71 -16.15
N ALA A 43 6.04 1.64 -15.76
CA ALA A 43 6.71 1.59 -14.47
C ALA A 43 5.72 1.79 -13.30
N ALA A 44 4.84 2.80 -13.39
CA ALA A 44 3.85 3.07 -12.34
C ALA A 44 2.84 1.92 -12.17
N LEU A 45 2.41 1.30 -13.27
CA LEU A 45 1.55 0.11 -13.23
C LEU A 45 2.27 -1.08 -12.60
N HIS A 46 3.54 -1.28 -12.91
CA HIS A 46 4.34 -2.35 -12.32
C HIS A 46 4.52 -2.17 -10.80
N GLU A 47 4.75 -0.95 -10.32
CA GLU A 47 4.86 -0.68 -8.88
C GLU A 47 3.53 -0.96 -8.16
N LYS A 48 2.40 -0.50 -8.72
CA LYS A 48 1.07 -0.80 -8.17
C LYS A 48 0.83 -2.31 -8.12
N TYR A 49 1.17 -3.03 -9.19
CA TYR A 49 1.02 -4.47 -9.23
C TYR A 49 1.83 -5.16 -8.11
N LYS A 50 3.07 -4.75 -7.87
CA LYS A 50 3.89 -5.29 -6.76
C LYS A 50 3.30 -5.00 -5.39
N ILE A 51 2.71 -3.82 -5.19
CA ILE A 51 2.01 -3.48 -3.94
C ILE A 51 0.82 -4.42 -3.74
N GLU A 52 -0.03 -4.60 -4.74
CA GLU A 52 -1.20 -5.48 -4.63
C GLU A 52 -0.81 -6.95 -4.38
N LEU A 53 0.24 -7.46 -5.04
CA LEU A 53 0.78 -8.79 -4.75
C LEU A 53 1.24 -8.93 -3.30
N ARG A 54 1.85 -7.88 -2.74
CA ARG A 54 2.34 -7.87 -1.37
C ARG A 54 1.20 -7.82 -0.35
N ARG A 55 0.15 -7.05 -0.63
CA ARG A 55 -1.06 -6.96 0.20
C ARG A 55 -1.75 -8.33 0.33
N GLY A 56 -1.79 -9.08 -0.77
CA GLY A 56 -2.35 -10.44 -0.81
C GLY A 56 -1.39 -11.55 -0.43
N MET A 57 -0.19 -11.24 0.07
CA MET A 57 0.85 -12.24 0.34
C MET A 57 0.43 -13.15 1.51
N ALA A 58 0.40 -14.46 1.26
CA ALA A 58 0.26 -15.46 2.32
C ALA A 58 1.48 -15.42 3.26
N LYS A 59 1.32 -15.99 4.46
CA LYS A 59 2.42 -16.10 5.43
C LYS A 59 3.68 -16.70 4.78
N PRO A 60 4.81 -15.97 4.72
CA PRO A 60 6.02 -16.49 4.08
C PRO A 60 6.68 -17.56 4.96
N SER A 61 7.28 -18.56 4.32
CA SER A 61 8.11 -19.56 5.00
C SER A 61 9.50 -18.97 5.29
N VAL A 62 9.96 -19.12 6.53
CA VAL A 62 11.26 -18.66 7.00
C VAL A 62 11.99 -19.78 7.74
N SER A 63 13.32 -19.76 7.72
CA SER A 63 14.16 -20.80 8.34
C SER A 63 14.68 -20.40 9.71
N ASP A 64 14.91 -19.10 9.93
CA ASP A 64 15.39 -18.60 11.21
C ASP A 64 14.30 -18.66 12.29
N ALA A 65 14.60 -19.26 13.44
CA ALA A 65 13.63 -19.49 14.50
C ALA A 65 13.11 -18.19 15.13
N GLN A 66 13.96 -17.18 15.29
CA GLN A 66 13.53 -15.88 15.83
C GLN A 66 12.65 -15.15 14.81
N LEU A 67 13.01 -15.20 13.52
CA LEU A 67 12.18 -14.63 12.46
C LEU A 67 10.83 -15.34 12.38
N SER A 68 10.81 -16.67 12.48
CA SER A 68 9.56 -17.45 12.47
C SER A 68 8.61 -16.95 13.55
N GLN A 69 9.08 -16.74 14.78
CA GLN A 69 8.23 -16.23 15.85
C GLN A 69 7.64 -14.85 15.55
N ILE A 70 8.43 -13.96 14.93
CA ILE A 70 7.95 -12.64 14.51
C ILE A 70 6.89 -12.80 13.41
N VAL A 71 7.15 -13.62 12.40
CA VAL A 71 6.23 -13.89 11.27
C VAL A 71 4.94 -14.58 11.75
N ASP A 72 5.04 -15.58 12.62
CA ASP A 72 3.91 -16.29 13.22
C ASP A 72 2.99 -15.33 13.97
N SER A 73 3.57 -14.34 14.66
CA SER A 73 2.78 -13.32 15.34
C SER A 73 2.01 -12.42 14.36
N LEU A 74 2.48 -12.26 13.13
CA LEU A 74 1.94 -11.33 12.14
C LEU A 74 0.79 -11.89 11.32
N TYR A 75 0.66 -13.21 11.20
CA TYR A 75 -0.32 -13.88 10.36
C TYR A 75 -1.25 -14.81 11.16
N ARG A 76 -2.53 -14.82 10.83
CA ARG A 76 -3.53 -15.71 11.44
C ARG A 76 -4.22 -16.57 10.38
N GLU A 77 -4.31 -17.88 10.62
CA GLU A 77 -4.88 -18.84 9.65
C GLU A 77 -6.39 -18.64 9.41
N ASN A 78 -7.13 -18.18 10.42
CA ASN A 78 -8.59 -17.99 10.36
C ASN A 78 -8.98 -16.52 10.52
N ALA A 79 -8.33 -15.64 9.76
CA ALA A 79 -8.62 -14.21 9.83
C ALA A 79 -9.94 -13.87 9.11
N ALA A 80 -10.68 -12.90 9.67
CA ALA A 80 -11.91 -12.41 9.06
C ALA A 80 -11.69 -11.48 7.86
N ILE A 81 -10.46 -10.97 7.69
CA ILE A 81 -10.14 -9.91 6.72
C ILE A 81 -8.84 -10.24 5.99
N GLY A 82 -8.87 -10.09 4.67
CA GLY A 82 -7.69 -10.10 3.80
C GLY A 82 -6.90 -11.41 3.82
N SER A 83 -5.58 -11.30 3.73
CA SER A 83 -4.59 -12.38 3.82
C SER A 83 -4.42 -12.95 5.23
N GLY A 84 -5.08 -12.35 6.22
CA GLY A 84 -4.86 -12.62 7.64
C GLY A 84 -3.58 -12.03 8.22
N SER A 85 -2.93 -11.13 7.47
CA SER A 85 -1.80 -10.35 7.96
C SER A 85 -2.23 -9.22 8.90
N THR A 86 -1.32 -8.81 9.77
CA THR A 86 -1.49 -7.59 10.59
C THR A 86 -1.58 -6.33 9.71
N ALA A 87 -0.93 -6.31 8.54
CA ALA A 87 -1.01 -5.19 7.61
C ALA A 87 -2.43 -4.99 7.06
N ASP A 88 -3.14 -6.07 6.71
CA ASP A 88 -4.53 -5.97 6.24
C ASP A 88 -5.48 -5.52 7.34
N ALA A 89 -5.28 -6.00 8.57
CA ALA A 89 -6.05 -5.50 9.72
C ALA A 89 -5.85 -3.99 9.92
N VAL A 90 -4.61 -3.49 9.83
CA VAL A 90 -4.32 -2.06 9.92
C VAL A 90 -4.97 -1.27 8.79
N ARG A 91 -4.88 -1.74 7.54
CA ARG A 91 -5.53 -1.07 6.40
C ARG A 91 -7.03 -0.96 6.61
N PHE A 92 -7.67 -2.05 7.05
CA PHE A 92 -9.09 -2.05 7.39
C PHE A 92 -9.43 -1.05 8.50
N GLU A 93 -8.67 -1.06 9.59
CA GLU A 93 -8.87 -0.15 10.74
C GLU A 93 -8.73 1.31 10.34
N ARG A 94 -7.70 1.65 9.56
CA ARG A 94 -7.49 3.02 9.08
C ARG A 94 -8.57 3.46 8.09
N HIS A 95 -9.07 2.55 7.26
CA HIS A 95 -10.10 2.85 6.28
C HIS A 95 -11.49 3.01 6.90
N THR A 96 -11.82 2.18 7.89
CA THR A 96 -13.18 2.10 8.46
C THR A 96 -13.33 2.77 9.82
N GLY A 97 -12.24 2.98 10.55
CA GLY A 97 -12.24 3.36 11.96
C GLY A 97 -12.66 2.24 12.93
N GLN A 98 -12.96 1.04 12.42
CA GLN A 98 -13.41 -0.11 13.23
C GLN A 98 -12.25 -1.03 13.58
N THR A 99 -12.29 -1.65 14.76
CA THR A 99 -11.26 -2.62 15.20
C THR A 99 -11.52 -4.03 14.68
N VAL A 100 -10.46 -4.78 14.39
CA VAL A 100 -10.57 -6.20 14.03
C VAL A 100 -10.47 -7.05 15.29
N GLY A 101 -11.49 -7.86 15.60
CA GLY A 101 -11.48 -8.71 16.80
C GLY A 101 -11.39 -7.92 18.12
N GLY A 102 -11.88 -6.67 18.15
CA GLY A 102 -11.94 -5.83 19.35
C GLY A 102 -10.59 -5.22 19.77
N ARG A 103 -9.56 -5.28 18.92
CA ARG A 103 -8.22 -4.71 19.20
C ARG A 103 -7.74 -3.88 18.02
N GLN A 104 -7.04 -2.78 18.30
CA GLN A 104 -6.32 -2.02 17.27
C GLN A 104 -4.98 -2.71 16.94
N HIS A 105 -4.63 -2.75 15.67
CA HIS A 105 -3.45 -3.42 15.13
C HIS A 105 -2.32 -2.45 14.79
N ILE A 106 -2.57 -1.13 14.77
CA ILE A 106 -1.56 -0.12 14.42
C ILE A 106 -0.31 -0.20 15.30
N GLN A 107 -0.47 -0.27 16.63
CA GLN A 107 0.66 -0.38 17.56
C GLN A 107 1.45 -1.67 17.33
N LYS A 108 0.75 -2.78 17.07
CA LYS A 108 1.39 -4.06 16.78
C LYS A 108 2.23 -3.98 15.50
N ALA A 109 1.72 -3.33 14.44
CA ALA A 109 2.48 -3.15 13.21
C ALA A 109 3.77 -2.35 13.45
N GLU A 110 3.73 -1.27 14.21
CA GLU A 110 4.92 -0.48 14.56
C GLU A 110 5.94 -1.27 15.38
N ASP A 111 5.48 -2.06 16.34
CA ASP A 111 6.33 -2.93 17.17
C ASP A 111 7.00 -4.02 16.33
N SER A 112 6.25 -4.60 15.38
CA SER A 112 6.76 -5.61 14.46
C SER A 112 7.77 -5.02 13.47
N ILE A 113 7.56 -3.82 12.93
CA ILE A 113 8.54 -3.12 12.09
C ILE A 113 9.87 -2.99 12.85
N ARG A 114 9.83 -2.48 14.09
CA ARG A 114 11.04 -2.34 14.92
C ARG A 114 11.74 -3.67 15.18
N SER A 115 10.97 -4.74 15.37
CA SER A 115 11.48 -6.10 15.60
C SER A 115 12.14 -6.69 14.36
N LEU A 116 11.51 -6.53 13.19
CA LEU A 116 12.04 -6.98 11.89
C LEU A 116 13.30 -6.21 11.50
N GLU A 117 13.32 -4.88 11.69
CA GLU A 117 14.52 -4.07 11.45
C GLU A 117 15.68 -4.48 12.36
N ARG A 118 15.39 -4.75 13.65
CA ARG A 118 16.39 -5.25 14.59
C ARG A 118 16.91 -6.62 14.16
N TRP A 119 16.01 -7.53 13.78
CA TRP A 119 16.39 -8.85 13.29
C TRP A 119 17.28 -8.74 12.05
N LYS A 120 16.91 -7.89 11.08
CA LYS A 120 17.70 -7.64 9.86
C LYS A 120 19.11 -7.12 10.18
N ARG A 121 19.25 -6.19 11.13
CA ARG A 121 20.56 -5.67 11.57
C ARG A 121 21.41 -6.73 12.27
N ASN A 122 20.79 -7.58 13.09
CA ASN A 122 21.50 -8.60 13.85
C ASN A 122 21.88 -9.83 13.01
N ASN A 123 21.25 -10.01 11.84
CA ASN A 123 21.44 -11.18 10.99
C ASN A 123 21.95 -10.80 9.57
N PRO A 124 23.12 -10.14 9.44
CA PRO A 124 23.64 -9.70 8.14
C PRO A 124 23.93 -10.88 7.19
N ASN A 125 24.21 -12.07 7.74
CA ASN A 125 24.51 -13.28 6.99
C ASN A 125 23.31 -14.24 6.87
N ALA A 126 22.09 -13.79 7.22
CA ALA A 126 20.88 -14.59 7.02
C ALA A 126 20.70 -15.03 5.56
N SER A 127 19.93 -16.10 5.39
CA SER A 127 19.60 -16.65 4.08
C SER A 127 18.93 -15.60 3.19
N ALA A 128 19.08 -15.74 1.88
CA ALA A 128 18.41 -14.86 0.91
C ALA A 128 16.88 -14.92 1.06
N GLN A 129 16.34 -16.09 1.38
CA GLN A 129 14.92 -16.31 1.62
C GLN A 129 14.42 -15.51 2.83
N ASP A 130 15.09 -15.60 3.98
CA ASP A 130 14.68 -14.90 5.20
C ASP A 130 14.79 -13.38 5.04
N LYS A 131 15.83 -12.92 4.34
CA LYS A 131 15.99 -11.50 3.98
C LYS A 131 14.85 -11.02 3.08
N ALA A 132 14.50 -11.80 2.06
CA ALA A 132 13.41 -11.46 1.15
C ALA A 132 12.05 -11.43 1.86
N ALA A 133 11.76 -12.44 2.70
CA ALA A 133 10.54 -12.48 3.51
C ALA A 133 10.44 -11.26 4.44
N THR A 134 11.52 -10.96 5.16
CA THR A 134 11.60 -9.79 6.05
C THR A 134 11.36 -8.50 5.30
N GLU A 135 11.98 -8.32 4.14
CA GLU A 135 11.83 -7.11 3.33
C GLU A 135 10.39 -6.95 2.81
N GLN A 136 9.77 -8.01 2.30
CA GLN A 136 8.37 -7.92 1.83
C GLN A 136 7.40 -7.61 2.97
N ILE A 137 7.58 -8.20 4.15
CA ILE A 137 6.75 -7.88 5.32
C ILE A 137 6.96 -6.42 5.76
N LEU A 138 8.20 -5.94 5.81
CA LEU A 138 8.49 -4.55 6.16
C LEU A 138 7.83 -3.56 5.20
N LEU A 139 7.92 -3.81 3.89
CA LEU A 139 7.27 -2.97 2.88
C LEU A 139 5.75 -2.98 3.03
N ASP A 140 5.16 -4.13 3.38
CA ASP A 140 3.71 -4.26 3.55
C ASP A 140 3.21 -3.52 4.79
N LEU A 141 3.91 -3.67 5.92
CA LEU A 141 3.59 -2.98 7.16
C LEU A 141 3.76 -1.46 7.02
N ASN A 142 4.83 -1.00 6.36
CA ASN A 142 5.03 0.43 6.13
C ASN A 142 3.94 1.03 5.24
N ASP A 143 3.57 0.38 4.13
CA ASP A 143 2.43 0.80 3.30
C ASP A 143 1.13 0.84 4.11
N ALA A 144 0.88 -0.17 4.94
CA ALA A 144 -0.32 -0.26 5.77
C ALA A 144 -0.43 0.88 6.78
N ILE A 145 0.68 1.33 7.37
CA ILE A 145 0.68 2.47 8.31
C ILE A 145 0.86 3.83 7.63
N GLY A 146 1.18 3.86 6.33
CA GLY A 146 1.34 5.07 5.53
C GLY A 146 2.74 5.68 5.58
N LYS A 147 3.79 4.85 5.63
CA LYS A 147 5.20 5.24 5.53
C LYS A 147 5.81 4.84 4.20
#